data_AF-A0A7V7XQJ2-F1
#
_entry.id   AF-A0A7V7XQJ2-F1
#
_cell.length_a   1.000
_cell.length_b   1.000
_cell.length_c   1.000
_cell.angle_alpha   90.00
_cell.angle_beta   90.00
_cell.angle_gamma   90.00
#
_symmetry.space_group_name_H-M   'P 1'
#
loop_
_entity.id
_entity.type
_entity.pdbx_description
1 polymer ?
#
loop_
_entity_poly.entity_id
_entity_poly.type
_entity_poly.pdbx_seq_one_letter_code
_entity_poly.pdbx_strand_id
1 'polypeptide(L)'
;MTVTTTIKLPDDLKERVASAAAASGKTPHAWMVEAIEAQAALAQRRQAFVASALKAEQEVAEYGLVYDADEVFSYILARAEGKRTAKPKPRKR
;
A
#
# COMPACT_ATOMS: atom_id res chain seq x y z
N MET A 1 -13.58 8.34 20.14
CA MET A 1 -14.70 9.29 19.95
C MET A 1 -15.15 9.19 18.51
N THR A 2 -16.45 9.05 18.25
CA THR A 2 -16.99 9.03 16.87
C THR A 2 -17.48 10.43 16.50
N VAL A 3 -17.07 10.93 15.34
CA VAL A 3 -17.49 12.23 14.81
C VAL A 3 -18.34 11.99 13.56
N THR A 4 -19.51 12.61 13.50
CA THR A 4 -20.40 12.51 12.34
C THR A 4 -19.94 13.51 11.27
N THR A 5 -19.79 13.05 10.04
CA THR A 5 -19.49 13.89 8.88
C THR A 5 -20.57 13.70 7.82
N THR A 6 -21.21 14.78 7.39
CA THR A 6 -22.20 14.75 6.30
C THR A 6 -21.48 14.86 4.97
N ILE A 7 -21.62 13.83 4.12
CA ILE A 7 -21.02 13.79 2.79
C ILE A 7 -22.13 13.87 1.75
N LYS A 8 -22.04 14.84 0.82
CA LYS A 8 -22.93 14.90 -0.34
C LYS A 8 -22.38 13.98 -1.42
N LEU A 9 -23.21 13.05 -1.88
CA LEU A 9 -22.88 12.15 -2.97
C LEU A 9 -23.69 12.55 -4.21
N PRO A 10 -23.07 12.59 -5.40
CA PRO A 10 -23.80 12.61 -6.66
C PRO A 10 -24.73 11.39 -6.76
N ASP A 11 -25.87 11.53 -7.43
CA ASP A 11 -26.89 10.47 -7.52
C ASP A 11 -26.33 9.17 -8.13
N ASP A 12 -25.54 9.26 -9.21
CA ASP A 12 -24.86 8.10 -9.82
C ASP A 12 -23.98 7.35 -8.80
N LEU A 13 -23.21 8.07 -8.00
CA LEU A 13 -22.33 7.46 -7.01
C LEU A 13 -23.15 6.76 -5.91
N LYS A 14 -24.26 7.37 -5.48
CA LYS A 14 -25.16 6.79 -4.48
C LYS A 14 -25.76 5.47 -4.97
N GLU A 15 -26.17 5.39 -6.24
CA GLU A 15 -26.70 4.15 -6.83
C GLU A 15 -25.63 3.05 -6.91
N ARG A 16 -24.42 3.39 -7.36
CA ARG A 16 -23.29 2.46 -7.43
C ARG A 16 -22.91 1.91 -6.05
N VAL A 17 -22.89 2.77 -5.03
CA VAL A 17 -22.64 2.37 -3.63
C VAL A 17 -23.74 1.44 -3.14
N ALA A 18 -25.02 1.75 -3.42
CA ALA A 18 -26.13 0.90 -3.01
C ALA A 18 -26.04 -0.50 -3.63
N SER A 19 -25.71 -0.59 -4.93
CA SER A 19 -25.51 -1.86 -5.63
C SER A 19 -24.33 -2.65 -5.05
N ALA A 20 -23.20 -2.00 -4.78
CA ALA A 20 -22.01 -2.65 -4.24
C ALA A 20 -22.22 -3.13 -2.79
N ALA A 21 -22.94 -2.34 -1.99
CA ALA A 21 -23.33 -2.70 -0.64
C ALA A 21 -24.27 -3.92 -0.63
N ALA A 22 -25.29 -3.93 -1.49
CA ALA A 22 -26.20 -5.07 -1.62
C ALA A 22 -25.47 -6.36 -2.05
N ALA A 23 -24.58 -6.28 -3.05
CA ALA A 23 -23.79 -7.41 -3.52
C ALA A 23 -22.84 -7.97 -2.44
N SER A 24 -22.46 -7.16 -1.45
CA SER A 24 -21.62 -7.56 -0.31
C SER A 24 -22.40 -7.87 0.97
N GLY A 25 -23.74 -7.82 0.93
CA GLY A 25 -24.60 -8.07 2.09
C GLY A 25 -24.51 -6.99 3.18
N LYS A 26 -24.15 -5.75 2.81
CA LYS A 26 -23.93 -4.63 3.74
C LYS A 26 -24.92 -3.50 3.53
N THR A 27 -25.09 -2.67 4.55
CA THR A 27 -25.79 -1.39 4.38
C THR A 27 -24.89 -0.42 3.60
N PRO A 28 -25.46 0.53 2.82
CA PRO A 28 -24.66 1.55 2.13
C PRO A 28 -23.73 2.32 3.07
N HIS A 29 -24.18 2.63 4.30
CA HIS A 29 -23.34 3.30 5.29
C HIS A 29 -22.13 2.46 5.69
N ALA A 30 -22.33 1.20 6.09
CA ALA A 30 -21.23 0.32 6.49
C ALA A 30 -20.23 0.12 5.35
N TRP A 31 -20.73 -0.06 4.13
CA TRP A 31 -19.90 -0.16 2.93
C TRP A 31 -19.05 1.09 2.70
N MET A 32 -19.63 2.29 2.84
CA MET A 32 -18.90 3.56 2.68
C MET A 32 -17.81 3.74 3.73
N VAL A 33 -18.09 3.40 5.00
CA VAL A 33 -17.09 3.50 6.08
C VAL A 33 -15.88 2.62 5.77
N GLU A 34 -16.13 1.36 5.39
CA GLU A 34 -15.05 0.44 4.99
C GLU A 34 -14.30 0.92 3.75
N ALA A 35 -15.00 1.49 2.76
CA ALA A 35 -14.37 2.04 1.57
C ALA A 35 -13.43 3.21 1.92
N ILE A 36 -13.84 4.10 2.83
CA ILE A 36 -13.01 5.21 3.32
C ILE A 36 -11.82 4.68 4.09
N GLU A 37 -12.01 3.68 4.96
CA GLU A 37 -10.92 3.05 5.71
C GLU A 37 -9.88 2.41 4.78
N ALA A 38 -10.34 1.63 3.80
CA ALA A 38 -9.47 1.01 2.79
C ALA A 38 -8.69 2.06 2.00
N GLN A 39 -9.34 3.15 1.58
CA GLN A 39 -8.70 4.22 0.84
C GLN A 39 -7.69 5.01 1.70
N ALA A 40 -8.01 5.27 2.96
CA ALA A 40 -7.11 5.91 3.90
C ALA A 40 -5.84 5.07 4.13
N ALA A 41 -6.03 3.76 4.36
CA ALA A 41 -4.92 2.83 4.52
C ALA A 41 -4.04 2.74 3.26
N LEU A 42 -4.66 2.73 2.07
CA LEU A 42 -3.94 2.73 0.80
C LEU A 42 -3.11 4.02 0.62
N ALA A 43 -3.71 5.19 0.91
CA ALA A 43 -3.03 6.48 0.83
C ALA A 43 -1.81 6.54 1.77
N GLN A 44 -1.97 6.07 3.01
CA GLN A 44 -0.88 5.99 3.99
C GLN A 44 0.25 5.07 3.52
N ARG A 45 -0.07 3.87 3.01
CA ARG A 45 0.95 2.94 2.47
C ARG A 45 1.69 3.56 1.29
N ARG A 46 1.00 4.25 0.39
CA ARG A 46 1.61 4.94 -0.75
C ARG A 46 2.55 6.04 -0.29
N GLN A 47 2.14 6.86 0.67
CA GLN A 47 2.99 7.92 1.22
C GLN A 47 4.23 7.34 1.90
N ALA A 48 4.07 6.29 2.71
CA ALA A 48 5.19 5.61 3.36
C ALA A 48 6.16 4.99 2.34
N PHE A 49 5.65 4.38 1.28
CA PHE A 49 6.46 3.81 0.20
C PHE A 49 7.30 4.90 -0.50
N VAL A 50 6.68 6.01 -0.90
CA VAL A 50 7.39 7.13 -1.54
C VAL A 50 8.43 7.73 -0.59
N ALA A 51 8.10 7.94 0.68
CA ALA A 51 9.04 8.44 1.68
C ALA A 51 10.25 7.50 1.84
N SER A 52 10.01 6.19 1.85
CA SER A 52 11.09 5.20 1.93
C SER A 52 12.00 5.19 0.70
N ALA A 53 11.43 5.38 -0.50
CA ALA A 53 12.19 5.47 -1.74
C ALA A 53 13.08 6.72 -1.78
N LEU A 54 12.53 7.88 -1.42
CA LEU A 54 13.29 9.14 -1.35
C LEU A 54 14.43 9.05 -0.32
N LYS A 55 14.18 8.40 0.83
CA LYS A 55 15.24 8.16 1.82
C LYS A 55 16.33 7.25 1.26
N ALA A 56 15.97 6.16 0.58
CA ALA A 56 16.95 5.26 -0.03
C ALA A 56 17.78 5.97 -1.11
N GLU A 57 17.17 6.86 -1.91
CA GLU A 57 17.88 7.69 -2.88
C GLU A 57 18.92 8.59 -2.20
N GLN A 58 18.55 9.23 -1.09
CA GLN A 58 19.48 10.05 -0.29
C GLN A 58 20.63 9.22 0.27
N GLU A 59 20.36 8.04 0.83
CA GLU A 59 21.40 7.14 1.35
C GLU A 59 22.36 6.67 0.25
N VAL A 60 21.85 6.41 -0.96
CA VAL A 60 22.70 6.09 -2.13
C VAL A 60 23.55 7.29 -2.53
N ALA A 61 22.99 8.50 -2.51
CA ALA A 61 23.74 9.72 -2.82
C ALA A 61 24.85 10.00 -1.80
N GLU A 62 24.62 9.71 -0.51
CA GLU A 62 25.58 9.96 0.57
C GLU A 62 26.65 8.85 0.68
N TYR A 63 26.24 7.58 0.65
CA TYR A 63 27.12 6.45 0.96
C TYR A 63 27.53 5.62 -0.26
N GLY A 64 26.82 5.76 -1.39
CA GLY A 64 27.04 4.98 -2.61
C GLY A 64 26.70 3.50 -2.47
N LEU A 65 26.01 3.08 -1.41
CA LEU A 65 25.69 1.68 -1.15
C LEU A 65 24.41 1.25 -1.87
N VAL A 66 24.53 0.30 -2.78
CA VAL A 66 23.43 -0.25 -3.58
C VAL A 66 23.39 -1.77 -3.49
N TYR A 67 22.24 -2.36 -3.79
CA TYR A 67 22.11 -3.81 -3.93
C TYR A 67 22.08 -4.18 -5.42
N ASP A 68 22.65 -5.34 -5.75
CA ASP A 68 22.48 -5.93 -7.07
C ASP A 68 21.04 -6.41 -7.24
N ALA A 69 20.40 -6.02 -8.35
CA ALA A 69 18.99 -6.28 -8.59
C ALA A 69 18.70 -7.78 -8.74
N ASP A 70 19.57 -8.52 -9.43
CA ASP A 70 19.38 -9.95 -9.68
C ASP A 70 19.55 -10.76 -8.39
N GLU A 71 20.50 -10.37 -7.53
CA GLU A 71 20.65 -10.96 -6.19
C GLU A 71 19.40 -10.73 -5.32
N VAL A 72 18.85 -9.51 -5.35
CA VAL A 72 17.64 -9.16 -4.59
C VAL A 72 16.43 -9.93 -5.08
N PHE A 73 16.19 -9.98 -6.40
CA PHE A 73 15.07 -10.72 -6.97
C PHE A 73 15.17 -12.21 -6.67
N SER A 74 16.36 -12.80 -6.86
CA SER A 74 16.61 -14.21 -6.55
C SER A 74 16.35 -14.52 -5.07
N TYR A 75 16.81 -13.65 -4.17
CA TYR A 75 16.56 -13.78 -2.73
C TYR A 75 15.06 -13.71 -2.38
N ILE A 76 14.33 -12.74 -2.94
CA ILE A 76 12.89 -12.56 -2.67
C ILE A 76 12.09 -13.78 -3.15
N LEU A 77 12.35 -14.25 -4.37
CA LEU A 77 11.66 -15.42 -4.94
C LEU A 77 11.93 -16.68 -4.12
N ALA A 78 13.20 -16.96 -3.80
CA ALA A 78 13.54 -18.13 -3.01
C ALA A 78 12.93 -18.08 -1.59
N ARG A 79 12.84 -16.89 -0.99
CA ARG A 79 12.18 -16.72 0.31
C ARG A 79 10.67 -16.93 0.22
N ALA A 80 10.02 -16.50 -0.86
CA ALA A 80 8.59 -16.73 -1.10
C ALA A 80 8.28 -18.23 -1.24
N GLU A 81 9.22 -19.01 -1.78
CA GLU A 81 9.16 -20.48 -1.86
C GLU A 81 9.51 -21.19 -0.53
N GLY A 82 9.81 -20.44 0.55
CA GLY A 82 10.18 -21.00 1.85
C GLY A 82 11.62 -21.54 1.93
N LYS A 83 12.47 -21.30 0.93
CA LYS A 83 13.88 -21.72 0.94
C LYS A 83 14.68 -20.82 1.88
N ARG A 84 15.65 -21.41 2.59
CA ARG A 84 16.64 -20.65 3.36
C ARG A 84 17.72 -20.14 2.41
N THR A 85 17.71 -18.85 2.12
CA THR A 85 18.71 -18.19 1.28
C THR A 85 19.42 -17.06 2.03
N ALA A 86 20.68 -16.80 1.66
CA ALA A 86 21.45 -15.71 2.24
C ALA A 86 20.90 -14.36 1.76
N LYS A 87 20.84 -13.38 2.67
CA LYS A 87 20.46 -12.01 2.31
C LYS A 87 21.54 -11.38 1.41
N PRO A 88 21.15 -10.69 0.32
CA PRO A 88 22.06 -9.87 -0.47
C PRO A 88 22.77 -8.85 0.42
N LYS A 89 24.02 -8.52 0.07
CA LYS A 89 24.81 -7.51 0.79
C LYS A 89 24.93 -6.24 -0.06
N PRO A 90 24.87 -5.06 0.57
CA PRO A 90 25.09 -3.82 -0.15
C PRO A 90 26.54 -3.74 -0.65
N ARG A 91 26.73 -3.14 -1.82
CA ARG A 91 28.02 -2.92 -2.49
C ARG A 91 28.14 -1.44 -2.83
N LYS A 92 29.37 -0.90 -2.88
CA LYS A 92 29.58 0.46 -3.39
C LYS A 92 29.34 0.48 -4.90
N ARG A 93 28.59 1.48 -5.36
CA ARG A 93 28.35 1.79 -6.77
C ARG A 93 29.65 2.20 -7.47
#